data_AF-A0AAX6H430-F1
#
_entry.id   AF-A0AAX6H430-F1
#
_cell.length_a   1.000
_cell.length_b   1.000
_cell.length_c   1.000
_cell.angle_alpha   90.00
_cell.angle_beta   90.00
_cell.angle_gamma   90.00
#
_symmetry.space_group_name_H-M   'P 1'
#
loop_
_entity.id
_entity.type
_entity.pdbx_description
1 polymer ?
#
loop_
_entity_poly.entity_id
_entity_poly.type
_entity_poly.pdbx_seq_one_letter_code
_entity_poly.pdbx_strand_id
1 'polypeptide(L)'
;MRNILKKLPNANYMTLEFVTALFLRVSQKSSVNKMDASSLAVELAPVVMRQKGDLRADFCSHLYYTSRGPSKTPGSASNYNANDLLFDEDDSYNAASQIPLDDGSPPDYGAIEVIQCLIEHHNAIFTDANETIWR
;
A
#
# COMPACT_ATOMS: atom_id res chain seq x y z
N MET A 1 -9.80 -14.18 15.85
CA MET A 1 -9.05 -12.91 15.80
C MET A 1 -8.76 -12.33 17.18
N ARG A 2 -9.78 -11.96 17.99
CA ARG A 2 -9.64 -11.35 19.33
C ARG A 2 -8.58 -11.99 20.25
N ASN A 3 -8.59 -13.32 20.42
CA ASN A 3 -7.64 -14.02 21.29
C ASN A 3 -6.17 -13.93 20.83
N ILE A 4 -5.94 -13.77 19.53
CA ILE A 4 -4.60 -13.61 18.96
C ILE A 4 -4.11 -12.19 19.20
N LEU A 5 -4.97 -11.19 18.98
CA LEU A 5 -4.65 -9.78 19.22
C LEU A 5 -4.31 -9.50 20.69
N LYS A 6 -4.99 -10.15 21.64
CA LYS A 6 -4.70 -10.04 23.09
C LYS A 6 -3.29 -10.53 23.48
N LYS A 7 -2.58 -11.24 22.59
CA LYS A 7 -1.17 -11.64 22.82
C LYS A 7 -0.16 -10.57 22.41
N LEU A 8 -0.60 -9.50 21.75
CA LEU A 8 0.28 -8.38 21.38
C LEU A 8 0.71 -7.60 22.62
N PRO A 9 1.89 -6.95 22.58
CA PRO A 9 2.24 -5.95 23.59
C PRO A 9 1.13 -4.90 23.74
N ASN A 10 0.87 -4.45 24.97
CA ASN A 10 -0.26 -3.57 25.26
C ASN A 10 -0.27 -2.29 24.39
N ALA A 11 0.90 -1.68 24.18
CA ALA A 11 1.04 -0.52 23.32
C ALA A 11 0.54 -0.82 21.90
N ASN A 12 0.98 -1.94 21.30
CA ASN A 12 0.57 -2.34 19.96
C ASN A 12 -0.93 -2.66 19.87
N TYR A 13 -1.50 -3.32 20.89
CA TYR A 13 -2.93 -3.61 20.94
C TYR A 13 -3.75 -2.31 20.96
N MET A 14 -3.43 -1.40 21.88
CA MET A 14 -4.14 -0.12 22.02
C MET A 14 -3.99 0.77 20.78
N THR A 15 -2.80 0.80 20.17
CA THR A 15 -2.59 1.53 18.91
C THR A 15 -3.43 0.94 17.79
N LEU A 16 -3.45 -0.39 17.64
CA LEU A 16 -4.23 -1.04 16.59
C LEU A 16 -5.73 -0.83 16.78
N GLU A 17 -6.21 -0.89 18.02
CA GLU A 17 -7.59 -0.53 18.37
C GLU A 17 -7.93 0.89 17.95
N PHE A 18 -7.15 1.88 18.40
CA PHE A 18 -7.39 3.28 18.08
C PHE A 18 -7.37 3.57 16.57
N VAL A 19 -6.37 3.02 15.88
CA VAL A 19 -6.18 3.22 14.43
C VAL A 19 -7.32 2.58 13.64
N THR A 20 -7.74 1.37 13.99
CA THR A 20 -8.86 0.69 13.31
C THR A 20 -10.21 1.36 13.60
N ALA A 21 -10.41 1.92 14.79
CA ALA A 21 -11.58 2.74 15.11
C ALA A 21 -11.64 4.00 14.24
N LEU A 22 -10.49 4.67 14.04
CA LEU A 22 -10.40 5.83 13.16
C LEU A 22 -10.76 5.45 11.72
N PHE A 23 -10.22 4.35 11.19
CA PHE A 23 -10.50 3.92 9.82
C PHE A 23 -11.93 3.43 9.61
N LEU A 24 -12.57 2.84 10.63
CA LEU A 24 -14.01 2.57 10.58
C LEU A 24 -14.81 3.88 10.36
N ARG A 25 -14.44 4.97 11.02
CA ARG A 25 -15.12 6.26 10.82
C ARG A 25 -14.84 6.88 9.46
N VAL A 26 -13.60 6.74 8.97
CA VAL A 26 -13.24 7.18 7.62
C VAL A 26 -14.07 6.40 6.59
N SER A 27 -14.20 5.07 6.74
CA SER A 27 -14.96 4.25 5.79
C SER A 27 -16.46 4.53 5.80
N GLN A 28 -17.03 4.90 6.95
CA GLN A 28 -18.43 5.37 7.05
C GLN A 28 -18.70 6.67 6.29
N LYS A 29 -17.65 7.43 5.93
CA LYS A 29 -17.72 8.65 5.10
C LYS A 29 -17.27 8.43 3.65
N SER A 30 -17.25 7.16 3.20
CA SER A 30 -16.87 6.75 1.85
C SER A 30 -17.61 7.46 0.72
N SER A 31 -18.85 7.91 0.94
CA SER A 31 -19.60 8.69 -0.05
C SER A 31 -18.89 10.00 -0.46
N VAL A 32 -18.17 10.63 0.48
CA VAL A 32 -17.43 11.88 0.30
C VAL A 32 -15.96 11.63 -0.01
N ASN A 33 -15.27 10.80 0.78
CA ASN A 33 -13.83 10.59 0.65
C ASN A 33 -13.43 9.48 -0.34
N LYS A 34 -14.40 8.70 -0.84
CA LYS A 34 -14.21 7.55 -1.75
C LYS A 34 -13.35 6.41 -1.21
N MET A 35 -13.13 6.35 0.10
CA MET A 35 -12.35 5.32 0.76
C MET A 35 -13.27 4.44 1.62
N ASP A 36 -13.60 3.26 1.12
CA ASP A 36 -14.28 2.21 1.89
C ASP A 36 -13.26 1.34 2.66
N ALA A 37 -13.73 0.40 3.47
CA ALA A 37 -12.85 -0.44 4.28
C ALA A 37 -11.87 -1.25 3.43
N SER A 38 -12.30 -1.73 2.26
CA SER A 38 -11.45 -2.43 1.29
C SER A 38 -10.33 -1.53 0.77
N SER A 39 -10.67 -0.33 0.29
CA SER A 39 -9.68 0.63 -0.24
C SER A 39 -8.68 1.05 0.84
N LEU A 40 -9.15 1.27 2.08
CA LEU A 40 -8.27 1.58 3.20
C LEU A 40 -7.32 0.42 3.54
N ALA A 41 -7.82 -0.82 3.50
CA ALA A 41 -7.03 -2.00 3.82
C ALA A 41 -5.87 -2.22 2.86
N VAL A 42 -6.06 -1.94 1.56
CA VAL A 42 -5.00 -2.02 0.54
C VAL A 42 -3.83 -1.09 0.89
N GLU A 43 -4.12 0.13 1.34
CA GLU A 43 -3.09 1.12 1.70
C GLU A 43 -2.43 0.82 3.05
N LEU A 44 -3.19 0.24 4.00
CA LEU A 44 -2.71 -0.01 5.36
C LEU A 44 -1.96 -1.32 5.55
N ALA A 45 -2.34 -2.37 4.82
CA ALA A 45 -1.71 -3.68 4.92
C ALA A 45 -0.16 -3.63 4.85
N PRO A 46 0.46 -2.95 3.85
CA PRO A 46 1.91 -2.86 3.78
C PRO A 46 2.53 -2.00 4.90
N VAL A 47 1.74 -1.16 5.58
CA VAL A 47 2.22 -0.34 6.69
C VAL A 47 2.19 -1.12 8.00
N VAL A 48 1.12 -1.88 8.24
CA VAL A 48 0.84 -2.56 9.52
C VAL A 48 1.47 -3.97 9.56
N MET A 49 1.42 -4.73 8.47
CA MET A 49 1.85 -6.13 8.40
C MET A 49 3.06 -6.31 7.47
N ARG A 50 4.15 -5.59 7.77
CA ARG A 50 5.38 -5.64 6.97
C ARG A 50 6.08 -6.99 7.06
N GLN A 51 6.44 -7.53 5.90
CA GLN A 51 7.35 -8.68 5.83
C GLN A 51 8.80 -8.20 5.91
N LYS A 52 9.60 -8.88 6.74
CA LYS A 52 11.01 -8.57 6.94
C LYS A 52 11.79 -8.88 5.65
N GLY A 53 12.46 -7.88 5.08
CA GLY A 53 13.25 -8.02 3.85
C GLY A 53 12.58 -7.43 2.60
N ASP A 54 11.39 -6.84 2.74
CA ASP A 54 10.74 -6.12 1.64
C ASP A 54 11.35 -4.72 1.47
N LEU A 55 12.14 -4.52 0.40
CA LEU A 55 12.74 -3.24 0.02
C LEU A 55 11.68 -2.20 -0.41
N ARG A 56 10.45 -2.63 -0.74
CA ARG A 56 9.31 -1.76 -1.06
C ARG A 56 8.70 -1.12 0.20
N ALA A 57 9.08 -1.59 1.39
CA ALA A 57 8.54 -1.15 2.68
C ALA A 57 9.29 0.05 3.31
N ASP A 58 10.13 0.75 2.52
CA ASP A 58 10.59 2.09 2.87
C ASP A 58 9.35 3.01 2.90
N PHE A 59 8.74 3.12 4.07
CA PHE A 59 7.51 3.90 4.32
C PHE A 59 7.56 5.30 3.69
N CYS A 60 8.75 5.91 3.68
CA CYS A 60 9.01 7.17 3.02
C CYS A 60 8.86 7.06 1.49
N SER A 61 9.47 6.08 0.83
CA SER A 61 9.47 6.01 -0.64
C SER A 61 8.07 5.83 -1.21
N HIS A 62 7.20 5.03 -0.58
CA HIS A 62 5.81 4.86 -1.00
C HIS A 62 4.97 6.13 -0.82
N LEU A 63 5.05 6.79 0.35
CA LEU A 63 4.38 8.07 0.60
C LEU A 63 4.88 9.19 -0.31
N TYR A 64 6.19 9.23 -0.61
CA TYR A 64 6.75 10.18 -1.57
C TYR A 64 6.28 9.88 -2.99
N TYR A 65 6.12 8.62 -3.40
CA TYR A 65 5.65 8.25 -4.73
C TYR A 65 4.17 8.54 -4.92
N THR A 66 3.31 8.24 -3.94
CA THR A 66 1.87 8.54 -4.01
C THR A 66 1.53 10.02 -3.83
N SER A 67 2.39 10.78 -3.11
CA SER A 67 2.28 12.24 -2.98
C SER A 67 2.71 12.99 -4.24
N ARG A 68 3.63 12.42 -5.04
CA ARG A 68 4.06 13.00 -6.30
C ARG A 68 3.04 12.67 -7.37
N GLY A 69 2.03 13.55 -7.53
CA GLY A 69 1.16 13.53 -8.70
C GLY A 69 1.98 13.44 -10.01
N PRO A 70 1.38 12.99 -11.13
CA PRO A 70 2.12 12.66 -12.34
C PRO A 70 2.86 13.90 -12.84
N SER A 71 4.16 13.97 -12.55
CA SER A 71 4.99 15.08 -12.99
C SER A 71 5.20 14.91 -14.49
N LYS A 72 4.35 15.57 -15.28
CA LYS A 72 4.66 15.88 -16.67
C LYS A 72 5.80 16.89 -16.69
N THR A 73 7.04 16.40 -16.72
CA THR A 73 8.18 17.21 -17.18
C THR A 73 9.08 16.34 -18.05
N PRO A 74 9.09 16.54 -19.38
CA PRO A 74 9.99 15.84 -20.26
C PRO A 74 11.37 16.52 -20.23
N GLY A 75 12.42 15.70 -20.15
CA GLY A 75 13.78 16.11 -20.45
C GLY A 75 14.55 16.72 -19.28
N SER A 76 15.43 15.92 -18.68
CA SER A 76 16.73 16.45 -18.26
C SER A 76 17.79 15.39 -18.50
N ALA A 77 18.69 15.76 -19.39
CA ALA A 77 19.77 14.97 -19.95
C ALA A 77 20.74 14.44 -18.87
N SER A 78 21.24 13.22 -19.09
CA SER A 78 22.50 12.77 -18.50
C SER A 78 23.36 12.12 -19.59
N ASN A 79 24.33 12.93 -20.01
CA ASN A 79 25.66 12.62 -20.55
C ASN A 79 25.80 11.64 -21.72
N TYR A 80 26.06 12.25 -22.87
CA TYR A 80 26.59 11.62 -24.09
C TYR A 80 28.06 11.21 -23.96
N ASN A 81 28.36 10.15 -24.72
CA ASN A 81 29.62 9.80 -25.38
C ASN A 81 30.63 8.94 -24.62
N ALA A 82 30.56 7.63 -24.89
CA ALA A 82 31.72 6.92 -25.42
C ALA A 82 31.26 5.77 -26.33
N ASN A 83 31.69 5.85 -27.60
CA ASN A 83 31.76 4.79 -28.62
C ASN A 83 30.73 4.86 -29.76
N ASP A 84 31.06 5.81 -30.64
CA ASP A 84 30.97 5.73 -32.10
C ASP A 84 31.42 4.35 -32.63
N LEU A 85 30.51 3.64 -33.29
CA LEU A 85 30.83 2.67 -34.35
C LEU A 85 29.58 2.50 -35.23
N LEU A 86 29.57 3.29 -36.30
CA LEU A 86 28.70 3.16 -37.45
C LEU A 86 28.71 1.74 -38.02
N PHE A 87 27.55 1.13 -38.15
CA PHE A 87 27.22 0.24 -39.26
C PHE A 87 25.76 0.49 -39.66
N ASP A 88 25.61 1.13 -40.82
CA ASP A 88 24.37 1.13 -41.60
C ASP A 88 24.15 -0.25 -42.20
N GLU A 89 22.89 -0.67 -42.19
CA GLU A 89 22.13 -1.39 -43.23
C GLU A 89 21.23 -2.49 -42.67
N ASP A 90 19.96 -2.33 -43.04
CA ASP A 90 18.99 -3.36 -43.36
C ASP A 90 18.76 -4.48 -42.33
N ASP A 91 17.68 -4.33 -41.58
CA ASP A 91 16.62 -5.33 -41.60
C ASP A 91 15.43 -4.78 -40.81
N SER A 92 14.23 -5.08 -41.29
CA SER A 92 12.96 -4.83 -40.60
C SER A 92 12.89 -5.71 -39.34
N TYR A 93 13.68 -5.38 -38.32
CA TYR A 93 13.52 -5.94 -37.00
C TYR A 93 12.30 -5.29 -36.40
N ASN A 94 11.23 -6.07 -36.32
CA ASN A 94 10.07 -5.82 -35.51
C ASN A 94 10.54 -5.46 -34.09
N ALA A 95 10.74 -4.17 -33.83
CA ALA A 95 11.08 -3.63 -32.52
C ALA A 95 9.82 -3.67 -31.64
N ALA A 96 9.30 -4.87 -31.41
CA ALA A 96 8.60 -5.17 -30.18
C ALA A 96 9.67 -5.13 -29.09
N SER A 97 10.06 -3.92 -28.70
CA SER A 97 10.71 -3.69 -27.42
C SER A 97 9.78 -4.29 -26.37
N GLN A 98 10.12 -5.49 -25.92
CA GLN A 98 9.51 -6.10 -24.74
C GLN A 98 9.93 -5.21 -23.57
N ILE A 99 9.12 -4.17 -23.32
CA ILE A 99 9.17 -3.42 -22.08
C ILE A 99 8.99 -4.47 -20.99
N PRO A 100 9.98 -4.71 -20.12
CA PRO A 100 9.80 -5.61 -19.00
C PRO A 100 8.60 -5.10 -18.23
N LEU A 101 7.54 -5.92 -18.17
CA LEU A 101 6.44 -5.65 -17.26
C LEU A 101 7.03 -5.84 -15.87
N ASP A 102 7.40 -4.74 -15.22
CA ASP A 102 7.67 -4.71 -13.77
C ASP A 102 6.32 -4.83 -13.06
N ASP A 103 5.66 -5.98 -13.28
CA ASP A 103 4.53 -6.43 -12.50
C ASP A 103 5.11 -6.80 -11.14
N GLY A 104 5.41 -5.77 -10.33
CA GLY A 104 6.01 -5.93 -9.02
C GLY A 104 5.27 -6.97 -8.20
N SER A 105 5.90 -7.43 -7.11
CA SER A 105 5.34 -8.51 -6.28
C SER A 105 3.84 -8.29 -5.99
N PRO A 106 3.01 -9.35 -6.17
CA PRO A 106 1.58 -9.23 -5.96
C PRO A 106 1.31 -8.76 -4.51
N PRO A 107 0.27 -7.96 -4.29
CA PRO A 107 -0.11 -7.53 -2.95
C PRO A 107 -0.28 -8.73 -2.00
N ASP A 108 0.07 -8.55 -0.72
CA ASP A 108 -0.23 -9.54 0.30
C ASP A 108 -1.74 -9.53 0.60
N TYR A 109 -2.51 -10.27 -0.20
CA TYR A 109 -3.96 -10.36 -0.07
C TYR A 109 -4.40 -10.86 1.31
N GLY A 110 -3.59 -11.70 1.97
CA GLY A 110 -3.87 -12.17 3.32
C GLY A 110 -3.76 -11.04 4.34
N ALA A 111 -2.71 -10.22 4.25
CA ALA A 111 -2.58 -9.03 5.08
C ALA A 111 -3.73 -8.03 4.83
N ILE A 112 -4.10 -7.81 3.57
CA ILE A 112 -5.21 -6.93 3.20
C ILE A 112 -6.52 -7.41 3.83
N GLU A 113 -6.85 -8.70 3.70
CA GLU A 113 -8.08 -9.27 4.26
C GLU A 113 -8.11 -9.15 5.80
N VAL A 114 -6.98 -9.38 6.47
CA VAL A 114 -6.88 -9.20 7.93
C VAL A 114 -7.15 -7.75 8.32
N ILE A 115 -6.53 -6.78 7.65
CA ILE A 115 -6.75 -5.36 7.93
C ILE A 115 -8.19 -4.93 7.64
N GLN A 116 -8.77 -5.36 6.52
CA GLN A 116 -10.16 -5.08 6.19
C GLN A 116 -11.10 -5.62 7.27
N CYS A 117 -10.88 -6.87 7.71
CA CYS A 117 -11.65 -7.50 8.77
C CYS A 117 -11.56 -6.71 10.10
N LEU A 118 -10.35 -6.24 10.46
CA LEU A 118 -10.14 -5.42 11.65
C LEU A 118 -10.91 -4.09 11.60
N ILE A 119 -11.03 -3.47 10.43
CA ILE A 119 -11.77 -2.23 10.24
C ILE A 119 -13.28 -2.48 10.32
N GLU A 120 -13.81 -3.40 9.50
CA GLU A 120 -15.25 -3.67 9.39
C GLU A 120 -15.85 -4.20 10.69
N HIS A 121 -15.10 -5.06 11.38
CA HIS A 121 -15.55 -5.72 12.60
C HIS A 121 -14.90 -5.13 13.86
N HIS A 122 -14.38 -3.90 13.79
CA HIS A 122 -13.66 -3.24 14.89
C HIS A 122 -14.40 -3.38 16.23
N ASN A 123 -15.69 -3.01 16.30
CA ASN A 123 -16.47 -3.09 17.53
C ASN A 123 -16.58 -4.53 18.04
N ALA A 124 -16.81 -5.50 17.16
CA ALA A 124 -16.89 -6.92 17.55
C ALA A 124 -15.54 -7.52 17.98
N ILE A 125 -14.42 -6.87 17.66
CA ILE A 125 -13.07 -7.35 17.95
C ILE A 125 -12.46 -6.68 19.18
N PHE A 126 -12.61 -5.36 19.32
CA PHE A 126 -11.94 -4.56 20.35
C PHE A 126 -12.88 -4.14 21.49
N THR A 127 -14.15 -3.86 21.21
CA THR A 127 -15.09 -3.48 22.28
C THR A 127 -15.68 -4.72 22.96
N ASP A 128 -15.73 -4.71 24.29
CA ASP A 128 -16.68 -5.53 25.05
C ASP A 128 -18.01 -4.76 25.08
N ALA A 129 -19.13 -5.49 25.13
CA ALA A 129 -20.49 -5.02 24.83
C ALA A 129 -21.01 -3.78 25.62
N ASN A 130 -20.21 -3.17 26.49
CA ASN A 130 -20.65 -2.12 27.43
C ASN A 130 -19.80 -0.84 27.44
N GLU A 131 -18.65 -0.76 26.74
CA GLU A 131 -17.81 0.43 26.80
C GLU A 131 -17.46 0.92 25.38
N THR A 132 -18.06 2.05 25.01
CA THR A 132 -17.81 2.83 23.78
C THR A 132 -18.14 2.14 22.44
N ILE A 133 -19.40 2.19 22.03
CA ILE A 133 -19.76 1.99 20.62
C ILE A 133 -19.24 3.18 19.82
N TRP A 134 -18.23 2.96 18.98
CA TRP A 134 -17.73 3.97 18.06
C TRP A 134 -18.73 4.18 16.91
N ARG A 135 -19.68 5.10 17.14
CA ARG A 135 -20.61 5.65 16.12
C ARG A 135 -19.98 6.79 15.33
#